data_AF-A0A535A7N4-F1
#
_entry.id   AF-A0A535A7N4-F1
#
_cell.length_a   1.000
_cell.length_b   1.000
_cell.length_c   1.000
_cell.angle_alpha   90.00
_cell.angle_beta   90.00
_cell.angle_gamma   90.00
#
_symmetry.space_group_name_H-M   'P 1'
#
loop_
_entity.id
_entity.type
_entity.pdbx_description
1 polymer ?
#
loop_
_entity_poly.entity_id
_entity_poly.type
_entity_poly.pdbx_seq_one_letter_code
_entity_poly.pdbx_strand_id
1 'polypeptide(L)' 'MRAAVLEAIDQPFVVRDVPTPPLVPNGVLLRVEANGICRSDWHVWKGDWSWVGVVPQLPA' A
#
# COMPACT_ATOMS: atom_id res chain seq x y z
N MET A 1 -10.78 -3.92 -8.26
CA MET A 1 -10.95 -2.73 -7.41
C MET A 1 -9.87 -1.71 -7.77
N ARG A 2 -10.17 -0.41 -7.76
CA ARG A 2 -9.14 0.62 -8.02
C ARG A 2 -8.31 0.84 -6.76
N ALA A 3 -6.99 0.94 -6.92
CA ALA A 3 -6.05 1.20 -5.83
C ALA A 3 -4.91 2.11 -6.30
N ALA A 4 -4.35 2.89 -5.37
CA ALA A 4 -3.08 3.59 -5.58
C ALA A 4 -1.93 2.65 -5.20
N VAL A 5 -1.08 2.30 -6.15
CA VAL A 5 -0.02 1.28 -6.01
C VAL A 5 1.35 1.97 -5.97
N LEU A 6 2.15 1.62 -4.96
CA LEU A 6 3.56 1.98 -4.89
C LEU A 6 4.37 0.99 -5.71
N GLU A 7 4.83 1.40 -6.90
CA GLU A 7 5.62 0.54 -7.80
C GLU A 7 7.14 0.74 -7.61
N ALA A 8 7.56 1.91 -7.16
CA ALA A 8 8.96 2.22 -6.85
C ALA A 8 9.06 3.21 -5.68
N ILE A 9 10.13 3.10 -4.89
CA ILE A 9 10.46 4.05 -3.82
C ILE A 9 10.63 5.44 -4.40
N ASP A 10 10.07 6.43 -3.68
CA ASP A 10 10.13 7.84 -4.03
C ASP A 10 9.62 8.19 -5.44
N GLN A 11 8.68 7.40 -5.96
CA GLN A 11 7.97 7.70 -7.21
C GLN A 11 6.48 7.94 -6.94
N PRO A 12 5.77 8.71 -7.80
CA PRO A 12 4.33 8.86 -7.69
C PRO A 12 3.61 7.51 -7.69
N PHE A 13 2.54 7.39 -6.90
CA PHE A 13 1.69 6.21 -6.90
C PHE A 13 0.95 6.08 -8.24
N VAL A 14 0.77 4.84 -8.71
CA VAL A 14 0.01 4.54 -9.92
C VAL A 14 -1.40 4.08 -9.53
N VAL A 15 -2.42 4.77 -10.02
CA VAL A 15 -3.81 4.36 -9.81
C VAL A 15 -4.22 3.35 -10.87
N ARG A 16 -4.45 2.09 -10.47
CA ARG A 16 -4.82 1.00 -11.38
C ARG A 16 -5.86 0.08 -10.78
N ASP A 17 -6.47 -0.74 -11.64
CA ASP A 17 -7.31 -1.85 -11.19
C ASP A 17 -6.45 -3.01 -10.71
N VAL A 18 -6.79 -3.53 -9.54
CA VAL A 18 -6.20 -4.72 -8.93
C VAL A 18 -7.30 -5.75 -8.61
N PRO A 19 -6.98 -7.05 -8.56
CA PRO A 19 -7.96 -8.07 -8.17
C PRO A 19 -8.55 -7.80 -6.80
N THR A 20 -9.83 -8.10 -6.62
CA THR A 20 -10.44 -8.12 -5.29
C THR A 20 -9.87 -9.30 -4.50
N PRO A 21 -9.33 -9.10 -3.29
CA PRO A 21 -8.78 -10.20 -2.51
C PRO A 21 -9.88 -11.18 -2.07
N PRO A 22 -9.59 -12.48 -1.97
CA PRO A 22 -10.54 -13.44 -1.44
C PRO A 22 -10.79 -13.20 0.06
N LEU A 23 -11.99 -13.53 0.55
CA LEU A 23 -12.27 -13.54 1.98
C LEU A 23 -11.61 -14.78 2.62
N VAL A 24 -10.70 -14.56 3.56
CA VAL A 24 -10.02 -15.63 4.32
C VAL A 24 -10.75 -15.94 5.62
N PRO A 25 -10.58 -17.14 6.23
CA PRO A 25 -11.12 -17.44 7.55
C PRO A 25 -10.67 -16.38 8.58
N ASN A 26 -11.62 -15.90 9.40
CA ASN A 26 -11.42 -14.79 10.34
C ASN A 26 -11.00 -13.44 9.70
N GLY A 27 -11.11 -13.29 8.39
CA GLY A 27 -10.89 -12.04 7.68
C GLY A 27 -12.14 -11.17 7.58
N VAL A 28 -11.95 -9.91 7.20
CA VAL A 28 -13.02 -8.98 6.85
C VAL A 28 -12.67 -8.32 5.51
N LEU A 29 -13.61 -8.34 4.56
CA LEU A 29 -13.50 -7.58 3.32
C LEU A 29 -14.27 -6.26 3.47
N LEU A 30 -13.57 -5.14 3.42
CA LEU A 30 -14.13 -3.81 3.60
C LEU A 30 -14.21 -3.05 2.28
N ARG A 31 -15.31 -2.31 2.07
CA ARG A 31 -15.37 -1.23 1.07
C ARG A 31 -14.85 0.05 1.72
N VAL A 32 -13.73 0.57 1.23
CA VAL A 32 -13.12 1.79 1.75
C VAL A 32 -13.79 3.01 1.14
N GLU A 33 -14.46 3.83 1.96
CA GLU A 33 -15.07 5.09 1.51
C GLU A 33 -14.06 6.26 1.51
N ALA A 34 -13.16 6.28 2.50
CA ALA A 34 -12.16 7.32 2.69
C ALA A 34 -10.95 6.77 3.46
N ASN A 35 -9.77 7.32 3.20
CA ASN A 35 -8.56 7.06 3.96
C ASN A 35 -7.75 8.35 4.15
N GLY A 36 -7.05 8.46 5.27
CA GLY A 36 -6.05 9.50 5.49
C GLY A 36 -4.68 9.08 4.96
N ILE A 37 -3.78 10.05 4.82
CA ILE A 37 -2.35 9.83 4.60
C ILE A 37 -1.63 10.35 5.85
N CYS A 38 -0.91 9.47 6.52
CA CYS A 38 -0.13 9.75 7.71
C CYS A 38 1.36 9.95 7.37
N ARG A 39 2.12 10.43 8.34
CA ARG A 39 3.58 10.52 8.25
C ARG A 39 4.25 9.15 8.07
N SER A 40 3.70 8.09 8.67
CA SER A 40 4.20 6.73 8.50
C SER A 40 4.19 6.28 7.04
N ASP A 41 3.13 6.63 6.30
CA ASP A 41 3.00 6.29 4.88
C ASP A 41 4.08 7.00 4.04
N TRP A 42 4.39 8.26 4.40
CA TRP A 42 5.47 9.02 3.77
C TRP A 42 6.84 8.38 3.99
N HIS A 43 7.13 7.88 5.20
CA HIS A 43 8.41 7.21 5.46
C HIS A 43 8.56 5.91 4.66
N VAL A 44 7.49 5.12 4.54
CA VAL A 44 7.46 3.93 3.68
C VAL A 44 7.70 4.31 2.22
N TRP A 45 6.97 5.32 1.73
CA TRP A 45 7.10 5.83 0.36
C TRP A 45 8.52 6.28 0.03
N LYS A 46 9.19 6.98 0.96
CA LYS A 46 10.58 7.44 0.82
C LYS A 46 11.64 6.36 1.05
N GLY A 47 11.26 5.15 1.50
CA GLY A 47 12.22 4.10 1.85
C GLY A 47 13.00 4.36 3.15
N ASP A 48 12.50 5.27 3.98
CA ASP A 48 13.16 5.79 5.19
C ASP A 48 13.03 4.86 6.41
N TRP A 49 12.36 3.71 6.28
CA TRP A 49 12.26 2.71 7.36
C TRP A 49 13.28 1.55 7.26
N SER A 50 14.18 1.61 6.27
CA SER A 50 15.20 0.57 6.07
C SER A 50 16.12 0.37 7.29
N TRP A 51 16.37 1.42 8.08
CA TRP A 51 17.21 1.35 9.28
C TRP A 51 16.59 0.55 10.44
N VAL A 52 15.26 0.35 10.46
CA VAL A 52 14.57 -0.59 11.38
C VAL A 52 14.25 -1.93 10.72
N GLY A 53 14.78 -2.18 9.51
CA GLY A 53 14.53 -3.42 8.76
C GLY A 53 13.16 -3.51 8.12
N VAL A 54 12.41 -2.41 8.02
CA VAL A 54 11.11 -2.40 7.32
C VAL A 54 11.30 -1.86 5.91
N VAL A 55 11.13 -2.75 4.93
CA VAL A 55 11.19 -2.43 3.49
C VAL A 55 9.89 -2.92 2.86
N PRO A 56 9.16 -2.06 2.11
CA PRO A 56 7.95 -2.51 1.45
C PRO A 56 8.27 -3.55 0.38
N GLN A 57 7.46 -4.61 0.31
CA GLN A 57 7.48 -5.49 -0.84
C GLN A 57 6.81 -4.77 -2.00
N LEU A 58 7.60 -4.45 -3.03
CA LEU A 58 7.09 -3.84 -4.24
C LEU A 58 6.48 -4.91 -5.16
N PRO A 59 5.43 -4.58 -5.92
CA PRO A 59 4.91 -5.47 -6.97
C PRO A 59 6.02 -5.84 -7.96
N ALA A 60 6.00 -7.08 -8.45
CA ALA A 60 6.86 -7.52 -9.54
C ALA A 60 6.52 -6.83 -10.87
#